data_AF-A0A258AIP0-F1
#
_entry.id   AF-A0A258AIP0-F1
#
_cell.length_a   1.000
_cell.length_b   1.000
_cell.length_c   1.000
_cell.angle_alpha   90.00
_cell.angle_beta   90.00
_cell.angle_gamma   90.00
#
_symmetry.space_group_name_H-M   'P 1'
#
loop_
_entity.id
_entity.type
_entity.pdbx_description
1 polymer ?
#
loop_
_entity_poly.entity_id
_entity_poly.type
_entity_poly.pdbx_seq_one_letter_code
_entity_poly.pdbx_strand_id
1 'polypeptide(L)' 'MGPLKAEMLQNGRFINATDARAAIFAFIDCYYNTQRLHSSLNYQTPSRFEADIASPTKSHLVQLSVASQMSLS' A
#
# COMPACT_ATOMS: atom_id res chain seq x y z
N MET A 1 14.11 -10.25 5.37
CA MET A 1 13.71 -9.96 3.98
C MET A 1 12.35 -9.29 4.03
N GLY A 2 12.24 -8.03 3.62
CA GLY A 2 10.98 -7.28 3.74
C GLY A 2 9.87 -7.83 2.83
N PRO A 3 8.59 -7.70 3.22
CA PRO A 3 7.44 -8.25 2.47
C PRO A 3 7.37 -7.71 1.03
N LEU A 4 7.82 -6.47 0.83
CA LEU A 4 7.87 -5.82 -0.49
C LEU A 4 8.68 -6.63 -1.51
N LYS A 5 9.90 -7.05 -1.14
CA LYS A 5 10.78 -7.80 -2.05
C LYS A 5 10.21 -9.19 -2.36
N ALA A 6 9.56 -9.82 -1.37
CA ALA A 6 8.94 -11.13 -1.54
C ALA A 6 7.72 -11.07 -2.47
N GLU A 7 6.86 -10.08 -2.29
CA GLU A 7 5.67 -9.87 -3.13
C GLU A 7 6.03 -9.49 -4.57
N MET A 8 7.06 -8.67 -4.75
CA MET A 8 7.53 -8.28 -6.08
C MET A 8 8.14 -9.43 -6.87
N LEU A 9 8.95 -10.26 -6.22
CA LEU A 9 9.75 -11.25 -6.92
C LEU A 9 9.11 -12.63 -6.95
N GLN A 10 8.20 -12.98 -6.02
CA GLN A 10 7.62 -14.33 -5.88
C GLN A 10 8.69 -15.44 -6.07
N ASN A 11 9.86 -15.26 -5.45
CA ASN A 11 11.06 -16.12 -5.55
C ASN A 11 11.90 -16.02 -6.84
N GLY A 12 11.63 -15.04 -7.70
CA GLY A 12 12.43 -14.69 -8.87
C GLY A 12 13.65 -13.80 -8.58
N ARG A 13 14.40 -13.49 -9.64
CA ARG A 13 15.53 -12.55 -9.63
C ARG A 13 15.45 -11.63 -10.86
N PHE A 14 15.87 -10.38 -10.69
CA PHE A 14 16.04 -9.48 -11.83
C PHE A 14 17.26 -9.90 -12.65
N ILE A 15 17.15 -9.80 -13.98
CA ILE A 15 18.22 -10.15 -14.91
C ILE A 15 19.33 -9.09 -14.87
N ASN A 16 18.94 -7.81 -14.81
CA ASN A 16 19.85 -6.66 -14.72
C ASN A 16 19.18 -5.48 -13.98
N ALA A 17 19.94 -4.41 -13.75
CA ALA A 17 19.45 -3.24 -13.01
C ALA A 17 18.35 -2.45 -13.75
N THR A 18 18.33 -2.48 -15.09
CA THR A 18 17.31 -1.80 -15.89
C THR A 18 15.96 -2.50 -15.73
N ASP A 19 15.94 -3.83 -15.84
CA ASP A 19 14.74 -4.64 -15.62
C ASP A 19 14.21 -4.48 -14.20
N ALA A 20 15.11 -4.43 -13.20
CA ALA A 20 14.73 -4.18 -11.82
C ALA A 20 14.03 -2.83 -11.66
N ARG A 21 14.55 -1.76 -12.27
CA ARG A 21 13.92 -0.43 -12.22
C ARG A 21 12.54 -0.45 -12.87
N ALA A 22 12.42 -1.03 -14.07
CA ALA A 22 11.13 -1.13 -14.76
C ALA A 22 10.11 -1.92 -13.94
N ALA A 23 10.51 -3.05 -13.36
CA ALA A 23 9.65 -3.87 -12.52
C ALA A 23 9.25 -3.15 -11.22
N ILE A 24 10.16 -2.38 -10.60
CA ILE A 24 9.85 -1.54 -9.43
C ILE A 24 8.81 -0.49 -9.78
N PHE A 25 8.99 0.25 -10.88
CA PHE A 25 8.04 1.26 -11.32
C PHE A 25 6.66 0.66 -11.59
N ALA A 26 6.60 -0.40 -12.40
CA ALA A 26 5.36 -1.10 -12.70
C ALA A 26 4.68 -1.63 -11.43
N PHE A 27 5.45 -2.16 -10.48
CA PHE A 27 4.91 -2.64 -9.22
C PHE A 27 4.35 -1.50 -8.35
N ILE A 28 5.05 -0.35 -8.28
CA ILE A 28 4.59 0.80 -7.50
C ILE A 28 3.27 1.32 -8.06
N ASP A 29 3.20 1.53 -9.37
CA ASP A 29 2.03 2.15 -10.02
C ASP A 29 0.85 1.19 -10.14
N CYS A 30 1.09 -0.06 -10.53
CA CYS A 30 0.00 -1.00 -10.81
C CYS A 30 -0.46 -1.80 -9.59
N TYR A 31 0.34 -1.92 -8.53
CA TYR A 31 -0.01 -2.74 -7.37
C TYR A 31 0.14 -2.01 -6.04
N TYR A 32 1.29 -1.42 -5.74
CA TYR A 32 1.53 -0.80 -4.42
C TYR A 32 0.56 0.35 -4.15
N ASN A 33 0.45 1.31 -5.06
CA ASN A 33 -0.37 2.49 -4.87
C ASN A 33 -1.88 2.18 -4.98
N THR A 34 -2.25 1.20 -5.80
CA THR A 34 -3.65 0.98 -6.24
C THR A 34 -4.32 -0.22 -5.61
N GLN A 35 -3.58 -1.23 -5.15
CA GLN A 35 -4.14 -2.51 -4.70
C GLN A 35 -3.62 -2.96 -3.33
N ARG A 36 -2.38 -2.62 -2.95
CA ARG A 36 -1.79 -3.07 -1.69
C ARG A 36 -2.49 -2.42 -0.49
N LEU A 37 -3.03 -3.25 0.39
CA LEU A 37 -3.66 -2.79 1.64
C LEU A 37 -2.61 -2.66 2.74
N HIS A 38 -2.68 -1.57 3.49
CA HIS A 38 -1.80 -1.31 4.63
C HIS A 38 -2.60 -1.25 5.92
N SER A 39 -2.23 -2.08 6.91
CA SER A 39 -2.87 -2.06 8.23
C SER A 39 -2.73 -0.70 8.93
N SER A 40 -1.59 -0.03 8.74
CA SER A 40 -1.35 1.35 9.22
C SER A 40 -2.25 2.40 8.54
N LEU A 41 -2.82 2.08 7.38
CA LEU A 41 -3.78 2.92 6.64
C LEU A 41 -5.23 2.40 6.79
N ASN A 42 -5.53 1.67 7.88
CA ASN A 42 -6.85 1.06 8.11
C ASN A 42 -7.28 0.12 6.96
N TYR A 43 -6.35 -0.69 6.45
CA TYR A 43 -6.57 -1.58 5.31
C TYR A 43 -7.04 -0.86 4.04
N GLN A 44 -6.50 0.34 3.80
CA GLN A 44 -6.69 1.07 2.56
C GLN A 44 -5.42 1.05 1.72
N THR A 45 -5.60 1.32 0.42
CA THR A 45 -4.49 1.55 -0.50
C THR A 45 -3.94 2.97 -0.33
N PRO A 46 -2.66 3.21 -0.63
CA PRO A 46 -2.07 4.55 -0.54
C PRO A 46 -2.84 5.58 -1.37
N SER A 47 -3.22 5.24 -2.61
CA SER A 47 -4.03 6.13 -3.46
C SER A 47 -5.39 6.47 -2.85
N ARG A 48 -6.03 5.52 -2.16
CA ARG A 48 -7.32 5.76 -1.52
C ARG A 48 -7.17 6.67 -0.30
N PHE A 49 -6.13 6.43 0.49
CA PHE A 49 -5.82 7.25 1.64
C PHE A 49 -5.52 8.70 1.24
N GLU A 50 -4.71 8.91 0.20
CA GLU A 50 -4.43 10.25 -0.34
C GLU A 50 -5.69 10.94 -0.88
N ALA A 51 -6.55 10.21 -1.59
CA ALA A 51 -7.84 10.75 -2.08
C ALA A 51 -8.77 11.15 -0.93
N ASP A 52 -8.81 10.37 0.15
CA ASP A 52 -9.63 10.67 1.32
C ASP A 52 -9.07 11.90 2.08
N ILE A 53 -7.75 12.09 2.15
CA ILE A 53 -7.11 13.31 2.69
C ILE A 53 -7.37 14.54 1.81
N ALA A 54 -7.27 14.38 0.49
CA ALA A 54 -7.52 15.45 -0.46
C ALA A 54 -9.00 15.91 -0.46
N SER A 55 -9.91 15.07 0.06
CA SER A 55 -11.31 15.44 0.29
C SER A 55 -11.48 16.06 1.69
N PRO A 56 -11.74 17.38 1.81
CA PRO A 56 -11.83 18.04 3.11
C PRO A 56 -13.01 17.58 3.99
N THR A 57 -13.92 16.74 3.47
CA THR A 57 -15.15 16.34 4.16
C THR A 57 -15.04 15.02 4.94
N LYS A 58 -14.07 14.14 4.64
CA LYS A 58 -13.98 12.80 5.25
C LYS A 58 -12.90 12.60 6.31
N SER A 59 -11.96 13.54 6.47
CA SER A 59 -10.87 13.45 7.46
C SER A 59 -11.33 13.22 8.91
N HIS A 60 -12.56 13.60 9.27
CA HIS A 60 -13.06 13.41 10.64
C HIS A 60 -13.59 12.00 10.94
N LEU A 61 -14.03 11.24 9.92
CA LEU A 61 -14.67 9.92 10.12
C LEU A 61 -13.67 8.77 10.18
N VAL A 62 -12.48 8.92 9.58
CA VAL A 62 -11.44 7.87 9.62
C VAL A 62 -10.90 7.68 11.05
N GLN A 63 -10.85 8.74 11.87
CA GLN A 63 -10.34 8.65 13.25
C GLN A 63 -11.22 7.80 14.17
N LEU A 64 -12.55 7.76 13.98
CA LEU A 64 -13.45 6.94 14.81
C LEU A 64 -13.35 5.43 14.50
N SER A 65 -12.97 5.04 13.27
CA SER A 65 -12.88 3.62 12.89
C SER A 65 -11.65 2.93 13.47
N VAL A 66 -10.54 3.64 13.66
CA VAL A 66 -9.26 3.05 14.15
C VAL A 66 -9.40 2.55 15.59
N ALA A 67 -10.24 3.19 16.40
CA ALA A 67 -10.49 2.82 17.79
C ALA A 67 -11.28 1.49 17.93
N SER A 68 -12.07 1.10 16.92
CA SER A 68 -12.89 -0.12 17.01
C SER A 68 -12.15 -1.40 16.66
N GLN A 69 -11.02 -1.33 15.93
CA GLN A 69 -10.28 -2.52 15.50
C GLN A 69 -9.17 -2.95 16.48
N MET A 70 -8.79 -2.08 17.44
CA MET A 70 -7.80 -2.43 18.49
C MET A 70 -8.40 -3.19 19.68
N SER A 71 -9.72 -3.47 19.70
CA SER A 71 -10.38 -4.19 20.80
C SER A 71 -10.58 -5.70 20.58
N LEU A 72 -10.10 -6.26 19.47
CA LEU A 72 -10.14 -7.70 19.18
C LEU A 72 -8.73 -8.22 18.88
N SER A 73 -7.88 -8.26 19.91
CA SER A 73 -6.66 -9.09 19.97
C SER A 73 -6.32 -9.37 21.42
#